data_AF-A0A3P8USL1-F1
#
_entry.id   AF-A0A3P8USL1-F1
#
_cell.length_a   1.000
_cell.length_b   1.000
_cell.length_c   1.000
_cell.angle_alpha   90.00
_cell.angle_beta   90.00
_cell.angle_gamma   90.00
#
_symmetry.space_group_name_H-M   'P 1'
#
loop_
_entity.id
_entity.type
_entity.pdbx_description
1 polymer ?
#
loop_
_entity_poly.entity_id
_entity_poly.type
_entity_poly.pdbx_seq_one_letter_code
_entity_poly.pdbx_strand_id
1 'polypeptide(L)'
;MRGPEVFCLRQKNDILFAYFLFALTSLLTSVPAQDFYIECLGFDFLMVQNLVLQCRGPVQQACYTRDTGEKGCTPLRNCVKRGWSCCKTNRCNA
;
A
#
# COMPACT_ATOMS: atom_id res chain seq x y z
N MET A 1 12.37 -12.53 55.25
CA MET A 1 12.72 -13.67 54.39
C MET A 1 11.52 -13.97 53.52
N ARG A 2 11.58 -13.70 52.21
CA ARG A 2 10.44 -13.84 51.28
C ARG A 2 10.60 -15.22 50.61
N GLY A 3 9.65 -16.12 50.87
CA GLY A 3 9.75 -17.54 50.51
C GLY A 3 9.71 -17.84 49.00
N PRO A 4 10.10 -19.07 48.60
CA PRO A 4 10.20 -19.51 47.20
C PRO A 4 8.88 -19.42 46.40
N GLU A 5 7.73 -19.36 47.07
CA GLU A 5 6.41 -19.26 46.44
C GLU A 5 6.17 -17.91 45.73
N VAL A 6 6.77 -16.83 46.23
CA VAL A 6 6.62 -15.47 45.63
C VAL A 6 7.39 -15.37 44.30
N PHE A 7 8.44 -16.16 44.12
CA PHE A 7 9.28 -16.15 42.91
C PHE A 7 8.59 -16.85 41.74
N CYS A 8 7.95 -18.00 41.99
CA CYS A 8 7.20 -18.75 40.97
C CYS A 8 5.94 -18.01 40.47
N LEU A 9 5.22 -17.30 41.36
CA LEU A 9 4.03 -16.53 40.98
C LEU A 9 4.38 -15.31 40.10
N ARG A 10 5.51 -14.66 40.39
CA ARG A 10 6.02 -13.53 39.58
C ARG A 10 6.45 -14.00 38.19
N GLN A 11 7.19 -15.11 38.12
CA GLN A 11 7.65 -15.71 36.87
C GLN A 11 6.50 -16.25 35.99
N LYS A 12 5.43 -16.79 36.59
CA LYS A 12 4.20 -17.18 35.85
C LYS A 12 3.47 -15.98 35.26
N ASN A 13 3.37 -14.88 36.01
CA ASN A 13 2.72 -13.65 35.53
C ASN A 13 3.52 -12.97 34.41
N ASP A 14 4.86 -12.97 34.49
CA ASP A 14 5.73 -12.43 33.44
C ASP A 14 5.61 -13.24 32.13
N ILE A 15 5.52 -14.57 32.24
CA ILE A 15 5.30 -15.47 31.10
C ILE A 15 3.92 -15.26 30.50
N LEU A 16 2.87 -15.16 31.33
CA LEU A 16 1.50 -14.92 30.86
C LEU A 16 1.39 -13.56 30.16
N PHE A 17 2.08 -12.54 30.68
CA PHE A 17 2.17 -11.21 30.08
C PHE A 17 2.91 -11.25 28.73
N ALA A 18 4.00 -12.00 28.65
CA ALA A 18 4.73 -12.21 27.39
C ALA A 18 3.86 -12.93 26.34
N TYR A 19 3.11 -13.97 26.72
CA TYR A 19 2.17 -14.65 25.82
C TYR A 19 1.04 -13.73 25.37
N PHE A 20 0.51 -12.89 26.27
CA PHE A 20 -0.53 -11.92 25.93
C PHE A 20 -0.01 -10.89 24.93
N LEU A 21 1.19 -10.35 25.15
CA LEU A 21 1.85 -9.44 24.22
C LEU A 21 2.10 -10.10 22.86
N PHE A 22 2.60 -11.34 22.84
CA PHE A 22 2.90 -12.08 21.62
C PHE A 22 1.64 -12.43 20.81
N ALA A 23 0.54 -12.76 21.50
CA ALA A 23 -0.76 -12.97 20.89
C ALA A 23 -1.31 -11.65 20.30
N LEU A 24 -1.12 -10.52 20.98
CA LEU A 24 -1.54 -9.21 20.50
C LEU A 24 -0.78 -8.78 19.24
N THR A 25 0.54 -8.98 19.19
CA THR A 25 1.35 -8.66 17.99
C THR A 25 1.03 -9.57 16.82
N SER A 26 0.76 -10.86 17.07
CA SER A 26 0.40 -11.81 16.02
C SER A 26 -0.96 -11.50 15.39
N LEU A 27 -1.88 -10.89 16.14
CA LEU A 27 -3.18 -10.47 15.63
C LEU A 27 -3.10 -9.22 14.71
N LEU A 28 -2.14 -8.32 14.98
CA LEU A 28 -1.98 -7.06 14.24
C LEU A 28 -1.29 -7.21 12.87
N THR A 29 -0.53 -8.28 12.62
CA THR A 29 0.32 -8.41 11.41
C THR A 29 -0.39 -9.00 10.19
N SER A 30 -1.67 -9.35 10.30
CA SER A 30 -2.38 -10.12 9.26
C SER A 30 -3.10 -9.29 8.18
N VAL A 31 -2.89 -7.97 8.11
CA VAL A 31 -3.51 -7.17 7.03
C VAL A 31 -2.70 -7.33 5.74
N PRO A 32 -3.23 -8.01 4.70
CA PRO A 32 -2.55 -8.06 3.41
C PRO A 32 -2.51 -6.64 2.84
N ALA A 33 -1.30 -6.11 2.64
CA ALA A 33 -1.13 -4.88 1.86
C ALA A 33 -1.60 -5.18 0.43
N GLN A 34 -2.70 -4.55 0.00
CA GLN A 34 -3.14 -4.67 -1.39
C GLN A 34 -2.08 -4.03 -2.28
N ASP A 35 -1.49 -4.77 -3.23
CA ASP A 35 -0.55 -4.24 -4.20
C ASP A 35 -1.23 -4.16 -5.57
N PHE A 36 -1.62 -2.96 -5.99
CA PHE A 36 -2.24 -2.72 -7.28
C PHE A 36 -1.19 -2.40 -8.31
N TYR A 37 -1.18 -3.13 -9.43
CA TYR A 37 -0.28 -2.93 -10.56
C TYR A 37 -1.06 -2.54 -11.82
N ILE A 38 -0.59 -1.52 -12.54
CA ILE A 38 -1.08 -1.16 -13.88
C ILE A 38 0.06 -0.58 -14.71
N GLU A 39 0.03 -0.81 -16.01
CA GLU A 39 0.93 -0.17 -16.97
C GLU A 39 0.21 0.98 -17.68
N CYS A 40 0.85 2.15 -17.79
CA CYS A 40 0.28 3.31 -18.49
C CYS A 40 1.31 3.94 -19.42
N LEU A 41 0.86 4.72 -20.40
CA LEU A 41 1.75 5.55 -21.21
C LEU A 41 1.95 6.90 -20.52
N GLY A 42 3.14 7.46 -20.62
CA GLY A 42 3.46 8.75 -20.01
C GLY A 42 4.73 9.38 -20.55
N PHE A 43 5.14 10.43 -19.86
CA PHE A 43 6.43 11.08 -20.05
C PHE A 43 7.40 10.53 -19.02
N ASP A 44 8.60 10.13 -19.46
CA ASP A 44 9.69 9.83 -18.53
C ASP A 44 10.41 11.11 -18.07
N PHE A 45 11.32 11.00 -17.09
CA PHE A 45 12.15 12.12 -16.62
C PHE A 45 13.00 12.79 -17.72
N LEU A 46 13.21 12.11 -18.85
CA LEU A 46 13.87 12.65 -20.05
C LEU A 46 12.91 13.29 -21.07
N MET A 47 11.64 13.53 -20.71
CA MET A 47 10.60 14.06 -21.62
C MET A 47 10.31 13.17 -22.83
N VAL A 48 10.71 11.89 -22.77
CA VAL A 48 10.40 10.91 -23.81
C VAL A 48 8.92 10.58 -23.72
N GLN A 49 8.19 10.81 -24.80
CA GLN A 49 6.75 10.56 -24.88
C GLN A 49 6.47 9.07 -25.11
N ASN A 50 5.30 8.61 -24.67
CA ASN A 50 4.81 7.25 -24.84
C ASN A 50 5.70 6.18 -24.17
N LEU A 51 6.41 6.54 -23.10
CA LEU A 51 7.08 5.53 -22.28
C LEU A 51 6.03 4.71 -21.51
N VAL A 52 6.27 3.40 -21.40
CA VAL A 52 5.49 2.51 -20.54
C VAL A 52 5.92 2.73 -19.08
N LEU A 53 5.03 3.33 -18.30
CA LEU A 53 5.13 3.50 -16.85
C LEU A 53 4.56 2.28 -16.14
N GLN A 54 5.31 1.73 -15.19
CA GLN A 54 4.89 0.63 -14.32
C GLN A 54 4.44 1.19 -12.98
N CYS A 55 3.14 1.20 -12.72
CA CYS A 55 2.56 1.91 -11.59
C CYS A 55 2.07 0.93 -10.54
N ARG A 56 2.71 0.96 -9.37
CA ARG A 56 2.38 0.15 -8.20
C ARG A 56 1.95 1.02 -7.02
N GLY A 57 1.02 0.53 -6.23
CA GLY A 57 0.66 1.21 -5.00
C GLY A 57 -0.38 0.50 -4.15
N PRO A 58 -0.58 0.97 -2.91
CA PRO A 58 -1.50 0.38 -1.94
C PRO A 58 -2.99 0.60 -2.27
N VAL A 59 -3.27 1.37 -3.33
CA VAL A 59 -4.62 1.76 -3.74
C VAL A 59 -4.76 1.59 -5.24
N GLN A 60 -5.98 1.37 -5.70
CA GLN A 60 -6.27 1.18 -7.11
C GLN A 60 -5.77 2.37 -7.96
N GLN A 61 -4.86 2.07 -8.89
CA GLN A 61 -4.30 3.01 -9.84
C GLN A 61 -5.11 3.02 -11.15
N ALA A 62 -4.99 4.10 -11.90
CA ALA A 62 -5.58 4.30 -13.22
C ALA A 62 -4.62 5.09 -14.11
N CYS A 63 -4.72 4.88 -15.42
CA CYS A 63 -4.01 5.71 -16.39
C CYS A 63 -4.82 7.00 -16.61
N TYR A 64 -4.14 8.13 -16.73
CA TYR A 64 -4.76 9.40 -17.07
C TYR A 64 -4.18 10.00 -18.35
N THR A 65 -4.99 10.85 -18.99
CA THR A 65 -4.61 11.80 -20.03
C THR A 65 -5.26 13.14 -19.70
N ARG A 66 -4.48 14.21 -19.60
CA ARG A 66 -5.00 15.57 -19.42
C ARG A 66 -5.29 16.20 -20.77
N ASP A 67 -6.13 17.24 -20.76
CA ASP A 67 -6.44 18.02 -21.96
C ASP A 67 -5.19 18.65 -22.61
N THR A 68 -4.13 18.87 -21.82
CA THR A 68 -2.82 19.35 -22.30
C THR A 68 -2.01 18.28 -23.05
N GLY A 69 -2.49 17.04 -23.09
CA GLY A 69 -1.75 15.89 -23.63
C GLY A 69 -0.83 15.20 -22.62
N GLU A 70 -0.75 15.69 -21.38
CA GLU A 70 0.02 15.03 -20.31
C GLU A 70 -0.59 13.66 -19.99
N LYS A 71 0.24 12.63 -19.91
CA LYS A 71 -0.19 11.25 -19.65
C LYS A 71 0.60 10.66 -18.48
N GLY A 72 -0.03 9.78 -17.71
CA GLY A 72 0.67 9.05 -16.65
C GLY A 72 -0.25 8.21 -15.79
N CYS A 73 0.17 7.99 -14.55
CA CYS A 73 -0.55 7.21 -13.55
C CYS A 73 -1.11 8.07 -12.43
N THR A 74 -2.28 7.71 -11.93
CA THR A 74 -2.90 8.37 -10.79
C THR A 74 -3.77 7.40 -10.00
N PRO A 75 -3.95 7.62 -8.69
CA PRO A 75 -5.00 6.93 -7.94
C PRO A 75 -6.37 7.18 -8.57
N LEU A 76 -7.22 6.14 -8.61
CA LEU A 76 -8.54 6.20 -9.23
C LEU A 76 -9.42 7.35 -8.70
N ARG A 77 -9.27 7.69 -7.42
CA ARG A 77 -9.98 8.83 -6.79
C ARG A 77 -9.74 10.18 -7.46
N ASN A 78 -8.61 10.34 -8.16
CA ASN A 78 -8.27 11.60 -8.82
C ASN A 78 -8.92 11.74 -10.21
N CYS A 79 -9.54 10.68 -10.72
CA CYS A 79 -10.18 10.68 -12.04
C CYS A 79 -11.46 11.52 -12.11
N VAL A 80 -11.94 12.05 -10.98
CA VAL A 80 -13.05 13.01 -10.91
C VAL A 80 -12.60 14.45 -11.21
N LYS A 81 -11.29 14.70 -11.32
CA LYS A 81 -10.75 16.03 -11.62
C LYS A 81 -11.13 16.44 -13.05
N ARG A 82 -11.57 17.69 -13.22
CA ARG A 82 -11.86 18.25 -14.54
C ARG A 82 -10.60 18.30 -15.41
N GLY A 83 -10.78 18.05 -16.71
CA GLY A 83 -9.70 18.02 -17.70
C GLY A 83 -8.77 16.81 -17.58
N TRP A 84 -9.25 15.73 -16.95
CA TRP A 84 -8.57 14.45 -16.86
C TRP A 84 -9.50 13.38 -17.46
N SER A 85 -8.99 12.63 -18.42
CA SER A 85 -9.60 11.39 -18.91
C SER A 85 -8.87 10.21 -18.26
N CYS A 86 -9.61 9.26 -17.69
CA CYS A 86 -9.03 8.12 -17.01
C CYS A 86 -9.52 6.78 -17.56
N CYS A 87 -8.65 5.77 -17.48
CA CYS A 87 -8.98 4.38 -17.83
C CYS A 87 -8.21 3.39 -16.93
N LYS A 88 -8.71 2.15 -16.82
CA LYS A 88 -8.32 1.18 -15.77
C LYS A 88 -7.60 -0.06 -16.29
N THR A 89 -7.29 -0.12 -17.57
CA THR A 89 -6.65 -1.26 -18.23
C THR A 89 -5.22 -0.90 -18.65
N ASN A 90 -4.37 -1.90 -18.87
CA ASN A 90 -2.99 -1.63 -19.25
C ASN A 90 -2.92 -0.85 -20.57
N ARG A 91 -2.16 0.25 -20.56
CA ARG A 91 -1.81 1.11 -21.70
C ARG A 91 -3.03 1.69 -22.44
N CYS A 92 -4.14 1.83 -21.75
CA CYS A 92 -5.40 2.32 -22.31
C CYS A 92 -5.40 3.81 -22.69
N ASN A 93 -4.37 4.56 -22.28
CA ASN A 93 -4.21 5.98 -22.55
C ASN A 93 -3.28 6.25 -23.75
N ALA A 94 -3.30 5.36 -24.75
CA ALA A 94 -2.61 5.50 -26.04
C ALA A 94 -3.21 6.64 -26.87
#